data_AF-A0A1J3CHX6-F1
#
_entry.id   AF-A0A1J3CHX6-F1
#
_cell.length_a   1.000
_cell.length_b   1.000
_cell.length_c   1.000
_cell.angle_alpha   90.00
_cell.angle_beta   90.00
_cell.angle_gamma   90.00
#
_symmetry.space_group_name_H-M   'P 1'
#
loop_
_entity.id
_entity.type
_entity.pdbx_description
1 polymer ?
#
loop_
_entity_poly.entity_id
_entity_poly.type
_entity_poly.pdbx_seq_one_letter_code
_entity_poly.pdbx_strand_id
1 'polypeptide(L)'
;CSMPYGNCTQGNSETEPFIAAHNTILAHAKAVQLYHTKYQKQKGSIGIVVQTKWFEPISDSTADKEAAERAQSFYANWILDPVIYGKYPEEMVNILGSALPEFSSNEIKNLKNSRSDFIGINHYTSFFVQDCLIYACNAGDGASRAEGFALKLDRKGNVTIGELT
;
A
#
# COMPACT_ATOMS: atom_id res chain seq x y z
N CYS A 1 -9.97 12.96 11.39
CA CYS A 1 -8.74 13.22 10.64
C CYS A 1 -7.68 13.76 11.58
N SER A 2 -6.41 13.47 11.25
CA SER A 2 -5.22 13.92 11.97
C SER A 2 -4.35 14.78 11.05
N MET A 3 -3.43 15.56 11.61
CA MET A 3 -2.43 16.29 10.80
C MET A 3 -1.68 15.31 9.87
N PRO A 4 -1.32 15.71 8.64
CA PRO A 4 -1.50 17.04 8.04
C PRO A 4 -2.88 17.31 7.44
N TYR A 5 -3.78 16.32 7.41
CA TYR A 5 -5.07 16.40 6.72
C TYR A 5 -6.12 17.29 7.42
N GLY A 6 -5.89 17.64 8.68
CA GLY A 6 -6.69 18.61 9.41
C GLY A 6 -6.78 18.32 10.92
N ASN A 7 -7.55 19.15 11.63
CA ASN A 7 -7.84 19.00 13.05
C ASN A 7 -9.34 18.70 13.23
N CYS A 8 -9.75 17.47 12.89
CA CYS A 8 -11.14 17.05 12.97
C CYS A 8 -11.50 16.62 14.40
N THR A 9 -12.77 16.79 14.78
CA THR A 9 -13.30 16.30 16.07
C THR A 9 -13.45 14.79 16.15
N GLN A 10 -13.48 14.10 15.00
CA GLN A 10 -13.60 12.65 14.88
C GLN A 10 -12.66 12.10 13.80
N GLY A 11 -12.32 10.83 13.93
CA GLY A 11 -11.48 10.08 13.01
C GLY A 11 -9.98 10.29 13.22
N ASN A 12 -9.16 9.34 12.77
CA ASN A 12 -7.71 9.38 12.93
C ASN A 12 -7.00 8.91 11.64
N SER A 13 -6.39 9.85 10.94
CA SER A 13 -5.72 9.59 9.65
C SER A 13 -4.46 8.73 9.78
N GLU A 14 -3.92 8.57 10.98
CA GLU A 14 -2.71 7.77 11.26
C GLU A 14 -3.04 6.29 11.58
N THR A 15 -4.32 5.92 11.72
CA THR A 15 -4.71 4.56 12.13
C THR A 15 -5.89 3.99 11.36
N GLU A 16 -6.95 4.77 11.14
CA GLU A 16 -8.20 4.28 10.53
C GLU A 16 -8.02 3.75 9.10
N PRO A 17 -7.19 4.36 8.22
CA PRO A 17 -6.93 3.78 6.90
C PRO A 17 -6.38 2.34 6.96
N PHE A 18 -5.48 2.07 7.92
CA PHE A 18 -4.89 0.74 8.09
C PHE A 18 -5.89 -0.28 8.62
N ILE A 19 -6.78 0.15 9.53
CA ILE A 19 -7.89 -0.68 10.03
C ILE A 19 -8.87 -1.03 8.90
N ALA A 20 -9.22 -0.05 8.07
CA ALA A 20 -10.11 -0.27 6.92
C ALA A 20 -9.47 -1.22 5.89
N ALA A 21 -8.19 -1.03 5.57
CA ALA A 21 -7.43 -1.91 4.67
C ALA A 21 -7.36 -3.34 5.23
N HIS A 22 -7.05 -3.50 6.51
CA HIS A 22 -7.01 -4.79 7.19
C HIS A 22 -8.33 -5.56 7.07
N ASN A 23 -9.44 -4.91 7.39
CA ASN A 23 -10.76 -5.52 7.27
C ASN A 23 -11.12 -5.88 5.83
N THR A 24 -10.71 -5.05 4.86
CA THR A 24 -10.92 -5.33 3.42
C THR A 24 -10.16 -6.58 2.99
N ILE A 25 -8.90 -6.73 3.41
CA ILE A 25 -8.08 -7.92 3.15
C ILE A 25 -8.74 -9.19 3.75
N LEU A 26 -9.22 -9.12 4.99
CA LEU A 26 -9.89 -10.26 5.64
C LEU A 26 -11.22 -10.60 4.97
N ALA A 27 -12.00 -9.60 4.57
CA ALA A 27 -13.25 -9.78 3.85
C ALA A 27 -13.01 -10.44 2.48
N HIS A 28 -11.99 -9.97 1.75
CA HIS A 28 -11.54 -10.58 0.49
C HIS A 28 -11.19 -12.05 0.66
N ALA A 29 -10.33 -12.38 1.63
CA ALA A 29 -9.93 -13.75 1.90
C ALA A 29 -11.13 -14.67 2.19
N LYS A 30 -12.06 -14.21 3.05
CA LYS A 30 -13.30 -14.96 3.34
C LYS A 30 -14.16 -15.17 2.09
N ALA A 31 -14.27 -14.17 1.22
CA ALA A 31 -15.03 -14.26 -0.01
C ALA A 31 -14.40 -15.25 -1.00
N VAL A 32 -13.07 -15.22 -1.17
CA VAL A 32 -12.31 -16.16 -2.00
C VAL A 32 -12.50 -17.59 -1.49
N GLN A 33 -12.31 -17.81 -0.20
CA GLN A 33 -12.52 -19.13 0.41
C GLN A 33 -13.95 -19.63 0.21
N LEU A 34 -14.95 -18.76 0.39
CA LEU A 34 -16.35 -19.11 0.18
C LEU A 34 -16.63 -19.47 -1.28
N TYR A 35 -16.07 -18.70 -2.22
CA TYR A 35 -16.20 -18.95 -3.65
C TYR A 35 -15.63 -20.32 -4.02
N HIS A 36 -14.38 -20.60 -3.64
CA HIS A 36 -13.73 -21.88 -3.92
C HIS A 36 -14.43 -23.07 -3.27
N THR A 37 -14.97 -22.92 -2.06
CA THR A 37 -15.60 -24.03 -1.32
C THR A 37 -17.05 -24.30 -1.73
N LYS A 38 -17.84 -23.27 -2.06
CA LYS A 38 -19.28 -23.44 -2.33
C LYS A 38 -19.69 -23.18 -3.78
N TYR A 39 -18.95 -22.33 -4.49
CA TYR A 39 -19.37 -21.79 -5.78
C TYR A 39 -18.48 -22.18 -6.95
N GLN A 40 -17.34 -22.84 -6.72
CA GLN A 40 -16.40 -23.27 -7.78
C GLN A 40 -17.05 -24.13 -8.88
N LYS A 41 -18.18 -24.80 -8.58
CA LYS A 41 -19.00 -25.51 -9.58
C LYS A 41 -19.50 -24.61 -10.74
N GLN A 42 -19.53 -23.29 -10.54
CA GLN A 42 -19.85 -22.30 -11.58
C GLN A 42 -18.73 -22.12 -12.61
N LYS A 43 -17.52 -22.63 -12.32
CA LYS A 43 -16.34 -22.58 -13.19
C LYS A 43 -15.85 -21.16 -13.55
N GLY A 44 -16.18 -20.14 -12.75
CA GLY A 44 -15.60 -18.80 -12.88
C GLY A 44 -14.31 -18.62 -12.09
N SER A 45 -13.81 -17.38 -12.03
CA SER A 45 -12.63 -16.99 -11.27
C SER A 45 -12.92 -15.81 -10.35
N ILE A 46 -12.23 -15.74 -9.21
CA ILE A 46 -12.30 -14.63 -8.25
C ILE A 46 -10.92 -14.05 -8.01
N GLY A 47 -10.82 -12.73 -7.92
CA GLY A 47 -9.57 -12.03 -7.75
C GLY A 47 -9.73 -10.70 -7.03
N ILE A 48 -8.63 -9.97 -6.93
CA ILE A 48 -8.60 -8.61 -6.37
C ILE A 48 -8.07 -7.64 -7.42
N VAL A 49 -8.59 -6.42 -7.42
CA VAL A 49 -8.07 -5.32 -8.24
C VAL A 49 -7.44 -4.30 -7.31
N VAL A 50 -6.21 -3.90 -7.59
CA VAL A 50 -5.50 -2.88 -6.81
C VAL A 50 -5.07 -1.72 -7.71
N GLN A 51 -5.05 -0.52 -7.13
CA GLN A 51 -4.45 0.63 -7.78
C GLN A 51 -2.95 0.60 -7.59
N THR A 52 -2.20 0.87 -8.66
CA THR A 52 -0.74 0.99 -8.61
C THR A 52 -0.27 2.26 -9.30
N LYS A 53 0.89 2.74 -8.87
CA LYS A 53 1.65 3.83 -9.46
C LYS A 53 3.09 3.33 -9.60
N TRP A 54 3.81 3.83 -10.58
CA TRP A 54 5.26 3.63 -10.60
C TRP A 54 5.92 4.74 -9.78
N PHE A 55 6.93 4.38 -8.98
CA PHE A 55 7.70 5.30 -8.17
C PHE A 55 9.16 5.25 -8.60
N GLU A 56 9.61 6.30 -9.29
CA GLU A 56 10.97 6.43 -9.79
C GLU A 56 11.83 7.20 -8.79
N PRO A 57 12.95 6.66 -8.29
CA PRO A 57 13.79 7.39 -7.35
C PRO A 57 14.33 8.69 -7.97
N ILE A 58 14.29 9.79 -7.23
CA ILE A 58 14.73 11.09 -7.74
C ILE A 58 16.24 11.16 -7.97
N SER A 59 17.03 10.31 -7.30
CA SER A 59 18.47 10.19 -7.51
C SER A 59 18.94 8.74 -7.39
N ASP A 60 20.21 8.51 -7.73
CA ASP A 60 20.83 7.19 -7.59
C ASP A 60 21.22 6.83 -6.15
N SER A 61 20.94 7.70 -5.18
CA SER A 61 21.23 7.46 -3.77
C SER A 61 20.50 6.23 -3.25
N THR A 62 21.11 5.51 -2.30
CA THR A 62 20.46 4.38 -1.63
C THR A 62 19.18 4.81 -0.94
N ALA A 63 19.18 5.99 -0.31
CA ALA A 63 18.03 6.53 0.39
C ALA A 63 16.81 6.71 -0.54
N ASP A 64 17.00 7.28 -1.73
CA ASP A 64 15.89 7.50 -2.68
C ASP A 64 15.42 6.19 -3.32
N LYS A 65 16.32 5.23 -3.54
CA LYS A 65 15.96 3.87 -3.99
C LYS A 65 15.11 3.14 -2.95
N GLU A 66 15.51 3.20 -1.68
CA GLU A 66 14.71 2.67 -0.58
C GLU A 66 13.38 3.42 -0.44
N ALA A 67 13.34 4.74 -0.69
CA ALA A 67 12.10 5.51 -0.69
C ALA A 67 11.12 5.04 -1.78
N ALA A 68 11.61 4.61 -2.94
CA ALA A 68 10.77 4.00 -3.99
C ALA A 68 10.14 2.68 -3.54
N GLU A 69 10.92 1.80 -2.92
CA GLU A 69 10.40 0.55 -2.35
C GLU A 69 9.38 0.83 -1.24
N ARG A 70 9.67 1.78 -0.34
CA ARG A 70 8.72 2.21 0.69
C ARG A 70 7.43 2.79 0.09
N ALA A 71 7.53 3.63 -0.93
CA ALA A 71 6.35 4.19 -1.61
C ALA A 71 5.48 3.08 -2.21
N GLN A 72 6.10 2.07 -2.83
CA GLN A 72 5.41 0.90 -3.36
C GLN A 72 4.73 0.08 -2.25
N SER A 73 5.43 -0.11 -1.11
CA SER A 73 4.89 -0.77 0.08
C SER A 73 3.67 -0.09 0.65
N PHE A 74 3.70 1.24 0.76
CA PHE A 74 2.60 2.07 1.26
C PHE A 74 1.49 2.36 0.22
N TYR A 75 1.58 1.78 -0.99
CA TYR A 75 0.58 2.01 -2.04
C TYR A 75 -0.16 0.73 -2.47
N ALA A 76 0.52 -0.20 -3.14
CA ALA A 76 -0.12 -1.43 -3.61
C ALA A 76 0.21 -2.63 -2.71
N ASN A 77 1.45 -2.74 -2.21
CA ASN A 77 1.89 -3.96 -1.55
C ASN A 77 1.23 -4.14 -0.17
N TRP A 78 0.81 -3.07 0.51
CA TRP A 78 0.05 -3.20 1.76
C TRP A 78 -1.27 -3.98 1.63
N ILE A 79 -1.82 -4.10 0.41
CA ILE A 79 -2.95 -4.99 0.10
C ILE A 79 -2.45 -6.31 -0.50
N LEU A 80 -1.54 -6.25 -1.47
CA LEU A 80 -1.09 -7.43 -2.20
C LEU A 80 -0.28 -8.41 -1.34
N ASP A 81 0.64 -7.93 -0.51
CA ASP A 81 1.49 -8.80 0.30
C ASP A 81 0.67 -9.61 1.31
N PRO A 82 -0.33 -9.05 2.02
CA PRO A 82 -1.24 -9.85 2.82
C PRO A 82 -2.02 -10.88 2.02
N VAL A 83 -2.48 -10.54 0.81
CA VAL A 83 -3.25 -11.46 -0.06
C VAL A 83 -2.37 -12.58 -0.63
N ILE A 84 -1.10 -12.33 -0.92
CA ILE A 84 -0.19 -13.28 -1.57
C ILE A 84 0.62 -14.07 -0.54
N TYR A 85 1.18 -13.39 0.46
CA TYR A 85 2.14 -13.93 1.42
C TYR A 85 1.57 -14.06 2.84
N GLY A 86 0.42 -13.44 3.13
CA GLY A 86 -0.20 -13.48 4.46
C GLY A 86 0.49 -12.60 5.50
N LYS A 87 1.24 -11.58 5.07
CA LYS A 87 1.92 -10.61 5.94
C LYS A 87 1.97 -9.23 5.28
N TYR A 88 2.02 -8.18 6.08
CA TYR A 88 2.27 -6.83 5.57
C TYR A 88 3.74 -6.66 5.10
N PRO A 89 4.03 -5.67 4.24
CA PRO A 89 5.40 -5.30 3.89
C PRO A 89 6.22 -4.91 5.11
N GLU A 90 7.51 -5.24 5.12
CA GLU A 90 8.40 -5.00 6.26
C GLU A 90 8.59 -3.50 6.52
N GLU A 91 8.65 -2.68 5.46
CA GLU A 91 8.79 -1.22 5.56
C GLU A 91 7.64 -0.61 6.37
N MET A 92 6.41 -1.11 6.14
CA MET A 92 5.24 -0.64 6.87
C MET A 92 5.27 -1.06 8.33
N VAL A 93 5.63 -2.31 8.62
CA VAL A 93 5.74 -2.80 9.99
C VAL A 93 6.74 -1.95 10.78
N ASN A 94 7.90 -1.66 10.18
CA ASN A 94 8.96 -0.87 10.80
C ASN A 94 8.56 0.58 11.04
N ILE A 95 7.83 1.22 10.13
CA ILE A 95 7.43 2.64 10.23
C ILE A 95 6.18 2.83 11.11
N LEU A 96 5.17 1.98 10.93
CA LEU A 96 3.86 2.14 11.54
C LEU A 96 3.74 1.48 12.90
N GLY A 97 4.52 0.44 13.20
CA GLY A 97 4.47 -0.28 14.47
C GLY A 97 3.02 -0.58 14.88
N SER A 98 2.63 -0.15 16.09
CA SER A 98 1.30 -0.38 16.65
C SER A 98 0.13 0.30 15.92
N ALA A 99 0.39 1.22 14.99
CA ALA A 99 -0.66 1.81 14.15
C ALA A 99 -1.12 0.85 13.04
N LEU A 100 -0.29 -0.14 12.68
CA LEU A 100 -0.63 -1.20 11.72
C LEU A 100 -1.22 -2.40 12.47
N PRO A 101 -2.45 -2.84 12.16
CA PRO A 101 -3.02 -4.02 12.79
C PRO A 101 -2.20 -5.29 12.52
N GLU A 102 -2.18 -6.21 13.48
CA GLU A 102 -1.53 -7.51 13.32
C GLU A 102 -2.55 -8.57 12.94
N PHE A 103 -2.17 -9.49 12.04
CA PHE A 103 -2.98 -10.66 11.75
C PHE A 103 -2.79 -11.72 12.83
N SER A 104 -3.89 -12.22 13.39
CA SER A 104 -3.88 -13.41 14.25
C SER A 104 -3.44 -14.66 13.47
N SER A 105 -2.99 -15.69 14.18
CA SER A 105 -2.62 -16.98 13.59
C SER A 105 -3.72 -17.60 12.73
N ASN A 106 -4.99 -17.39 13.10
CA ASN A 106 -6.13 -17.87 12.34
C ASN A 106 -6.34 -17.06 11.04
N GLU A 107 -6.15 -15.74 11.09
CA GLU A 107 -6.24 -14.87 9.91
C GLU A 107 -5.13 -15.16 8.92
N ILE A 108 -3.89 -15.34 9.39
CA ILE A 108 -2.75 -15.74 8.54
C ILE A 108 -3.06 -17.08 7.85
N LYS A 109 -3.60 -18.05 8.59
CA LYS A 109 -4.00 -19.34 8.02
C LYS A 109 -5.08 -19.17 6.95
N ASN A 110 -6.08 -18.32 7.20
CA ASN A 110 -7.15 -18.06 6.24
C ASN A 110 -6.60 -17.36 4.99
N LEU A 111 -5.75 -16.35 5.12
CA LEU A 111 -5.11 -15.67 3.99
C LEU A 111 -4.33 -16.63 3.11
N LYS A 112 -3.48 -17.48 3.71
CA LYS A 112 -2.71 -18.50 2.99
C LYS A 112 -3.58 -19.53 2.25
N ASN A 113 -4.78 -19.80 2.76
CA ASN A 113 -5.72 -20.72 2.14
C ASN A 113 -6.68 -20.04 1.14
N SER A 114 -6.63 -18.71 1.01
CA SER A 114 -7.56 -17.92 0.21
C SER A 114 -6.84 -17.26 -0.96
N ARG A 115 -6.30 -18.09 -1.86
CA ARG A 115 -5.52 -17.63 -3.01
C ARG A 115 -6.43 -17.00 -4.06
N SER A 116 -6.13 -15.77 -4.48
CA SER A 116 -6.82 -15.15 -5.61
C SER A 116 -6.46 -15.86 -6.93
N ASP A 117 -7.43 -16.06 -7.82
CA ASP A 117 -7.20 -16.67 -9.14
C ASP A 117 -6.52 -15.70 -10.11
N PHE A 118 -6.76 -14.40 -9.93
CA PHE A 118 -6.11 -13.33 -10.68
C PHE A 118 -5.89 -12.08 -9.82
N ILE A 119 -5.00 -11.21 -10.29
CA ILE A 119 -4.77 -9.86 -9.76
C ILE A 119 -4.99 -8.89 -10.91
N GLY A 120 -5.91 -7.95 -10.74
CA GLY A 120 -6.10 -6.82 -11.66
C GLY A 120 -5.32 -5.61 -11.20
N ILE A 121 -4.76 -4.86 -12.14
CA ILE A 121 -3.95 -3.67 -11.87
C ILE A 121 -4.60 -2.46 -12.55
N ASN A 122 -4.94 -1.45 -11.75
CA ASN A 122 -5.35 -0.13 -12.22
C ASN A 122 -4.14 0.81 -12.15
N HIS A 123 -3.62 1.24 -13.31
CA HIS A 123 -2.49 2.16 -13.41
C HIS A 123 -2.85 3.38 -14.26
N TYR A 124 -2.45 4.55 -13.80
CA TYR A 124 -2.76 5.83 -14.46
C TYR A 124 -1.55 6.75 -14.62
N THR A 125 -0.62 6.74 -13.66
CA THR A 125 0.48 7.68 -13.62
C THR A 125 1.61 7.16 -12.75
N SER A 126 2.71 7.91 -12.75
CA SER A 126 3.95 7.63 -12.03
C SER A 126 4.39 8.88 -11.27
N PHE A 127 5.24 8.74 -10.26
CA PHE A 127 5.87 9.86 -9.56
C PHE A 127 7.38 9.66 -9.42
N PHE A 128 8.13 10.76 -9.42
CA PHE A 128 9.45 10.72 -8.79
C PHE A 128 9.27 10.64 -7.27
N VAL A 129 10.21 10.02 -6.58
CA VAL A 129 10.17 9.91 -5.11
C VAL A 129 11.49 10.30 -4.48
N GLN A 130 11.40 11.01 -3.36
CA GLN A 130 12.54 11.41 -2.55
C GLN A 130 12.41 10.85 -1.13
N ASP A 131 13.53 10.42 -0.57
CA ASP A 131 13.59 10.03 0.84
C ASP A 131 13.26 11.20 1.77
N CYS A 132 12.34 10.95 2.70
CA CYS A 132 12.02 11.87 3.78
C CYS A 132 12.16 11.25 5.18
N LEU A 133 12.76 10.06 5.26
CA LEU A 133 12.94 9.32 6.49
C LEU A 133 14.29 9.65 7.14
N ILE A 134 15.35 9.67 6.32
CA ILE A 134 16.71 10.01 6.75
C ILE A 134 16.93 11.51 6.65
N TYR A 135 16.42 12.13 5.58
CA TYR A 135 16.54 13.56 5.34
C TYR A 135 15.19 14.26 5.54
N ALA A 136 15.16 15.35 6.32
CA ALA A 136 13.91 16.09 6.49
C ALA A 136 13.49 16.77 5.19
N CYS A 137 12.29 16.44 4.72
CA CYS A 137 11.66 17.10 3.58
C CYS A 137 10.69 18.20 4.01
N ASN A 138 10.33 19.06 3.05
CA ASN A 138 9.14 19.90 3.19
C ASN A 138 7.87 19.03 3.23
N ALA A 139 6.79 19.58 3.79
CA ALA A 139 5.49 18.94 3.74
C ALA A 139 5.02 18.75 2.29
N GLY A 140 4.42 17.59 2.02
CA GLY A 140 3.89 17.23 0.72
C GLY A 140 3.39 15.78 0.71
N ASP A 141 2.73 15.40 -0.38
CA ASP A 141 2.19 14.06 -0.58
C ASP A 141 3.29 13.01 -0.41
N GLY A 142 3.13 12.05 0.50
CA GLY A 142 4.10 10.99 0.73
C GLY A 142 5.08 11.27 1.86
N ALA A 143 5.21 12.52 2.31
CA ALA A 143 6.17 12.89 3.35
C ALA A 143 5.71 12.54 4.77
N SER A 144 4.46 12.08 4.95
CA SER A 144 3.93 11.72 6.27
C SER A 144 4.30 10.29 6.68
N ARG A 145 4.22 10.01 7.98
CA ARG A 145 4.43 8.67 8.53
C ARG A 145 3.44 7.65 7.95
N ALA A 146 2.17 8.04 7.83
CA ALA A 146 1.12 7.21 7.25
C ALA A 146 1.32 6.92 5.76
N GLU A 147 2.24 7.63 5.09
CA GLU A 147 2.57 7.43 3.67
C GLU A 147 4.01 6.92 3.45
N GLY A 148 4.73 6.57 4.52
CA GLY A 148 6.03 5.89 4.41
C GLY A 148 7.24 6.81 4.24
N PHE A 149 7.09 8.12 4.46
CA PHE A 149 8.18 9.11 4.31
C PHE A 149 8.89 9.01 2.95
N ALA A 150 8.10 8.95 1.88
CA ALA A 150 8.54 8.92 0.49
C ALA A 150 7.80 10.02 -0.29
N LEU A 151 8.36 11.24 -0.28
CA LEU A 151 7.73 12.41 -0.90
C LEU A 151 7.59 12.19 -2.40
N LYS A 152 6.36 12.30 -2.90
CA LYS A 152 6.00 12.18 -4.31
C LYS A 152 6.20 13.53 -5.00
N LEU A 153 6.85 13.49 -6.15
CA LEU A 153 7.17 14.65 -6.98
C LEU A 153 6.74 14.38 -8.43
N ASP A 154 6.17 15.38 -9.09
CA ASP A 154 5.78 15.33 -10.49
C ASP A 154 6.98 15.55 -11.44
N ARG A 155 8.05 16.15 -10.92
CA ARG A 155 9.24 16.55 -11.67
C ARG A 155 10.54 16.27 -10.91
N LYS A 156 11.61 16.01 -11.68
CA LYS A 156 13.01 16.00 -11.25
C LYS A 156 13.70 17.20 -11.89
N GLY A 157 13.84 18.29 -11.14
CA GLY A 157 14.27 19.58 -11.69
C GLY A 157 13.27 20.06 -12.75
N ASN A 158 13.71 20.21 -14.00
CA ASN A 158 12.85 20.60 -15.12
C ASN A 158 12.29 19.41 -15.92
N VAL A 159 12.59 18.17 -15.51
CA VAL A 159 12.16 16.95 -16.21
C VAL A 159 10.88 16.43 -15.58
N THR A 160 9.81 16.30 -16.37
CA THR A 160 8.57 15.63 -15.94
C THR A 160 8.72 14.13 -15.96
N ILE A 161 7.89 13.45 -15.17
CA ILE A 161 7.78 12.01 -15.29
C ILE A 161 6.98 11.64 -16.55
N GLY A 162 7.66 11.01 -17.50
CA GLY A 162 7.11 10.77 -18.84
C GLY A 162 7.12 12.02 -19.73
N GLU A 163 6.81 11.79 -21.01
CA GLU A 163 6.66 12.85 -22.01
C GLU A 163 5.32 13.57 -21.84
N LEU A 164 5.31 14.89 -22.01
CA LEU A 164 4.08 15.68 -22.07
C LEU A 164 3.42 15.44 -23.45
N THR A 165 2.27 14.79 -23.44
CA THR A 165 1.42 14.59 -24.64
C THR A 165 0.35 15.65 -24.77
#